data_AF-A0A0K8PEG7-F1
#
_entry.id   AF-A0A0K8PEG7-F1
#
_cell.length_a   1.000
_cell.length_b   1.000
_cell.length_c   1.000
_cell.angle_alpha   90.00
_cell.angle_beta   90.00
_cell.angle_gamma   90.00
#
_symmetry.space_group_name_H-M   'P 1'
#
loop_
_entity.id
_entity.type
_entity.pdbx_description
1 polymer ?
#
loop_
_entity_poly.entity_id
_entity_poly.type
_entity_poly.pdbx_seq_one_letter_code
_entity_poly.pdbx_strand_id
1 'polypeptide(L)' 'MAIHPAHVPVLNEVFAPTREDLDRCARLVAASESAQRDSIGALTFEGRLVDEVMAETARAVLARHGHG' A
#
# COMPACT_ATOMS: atom_id res chain seq x y z
N MET A 1 3.11 15.00 14.40
CA MET A 1 2.26 16.06 14.99
C MET A 1 2.68 17.39 14.39
N ALA A 2 1.79 18.10 13.70
CA ALA A 2 2.08 19.42 13.16
C ALA A 2 1.67 20.48 14.20
N ILE A 3 2.64 21.24 14.71
CA ILE A 3 2.40 22.33 15.68
C ILE A 3 2.11 23.68 14.99
N HIS A 4 2.34 23.77 13.68
CA HIS A 4 2.10 24.96 12.88
C HIS A 4 1.55 24.55 11.50
N PRO A 5 0.56 25.29 10.93
CA PRO A 5 -0.05 24.95 9.65
C PRO A 5 0.94 24.85 8.48
N ALA A 6 2.01 25.65 8.49
CA ALA A 6 3.05 25.61 7.46
C ALA A 6 3.84 24.28 7.42
N HIS A 7 3.77 23.45 8.45
CA HIS A 7 4.43 22.13 8.44
C HIS A 7 3.61 21.09 7.68
N VAL A 8 2.30 21.30 7.51
CA VAL A 8 1.40 20.31 6.89
C VAL A 8 1.81 19.98 5.46
N PRO A 9 2.12 20.94 4.56
CA PRO A 9 2.54 20.63 3.20
C PRO A 9 3.84 19.81 3.15
N VAL A 10 4.84 20.20 3.94
CA VAL A 10 6.14 19.50 4.00
C VAL A 10 6.00 18.08 4.55
N LEU A 11 5.18 17.91 5.60
CA LEU A 11 4.89 16.59 6.14
C LEU A 11 4.15 15.71 5.12
N ASN A 12 3.18 16.26 4.40
CA ASN A 12 2.48 15.52 3.36
C ASN A 12 3.41 15.12 2.22
N GLU A 13 4.35 15.99 1.81
CA GLU A 13 5.32 15.67 0.77
C GLU A 13 6.28 14.53 1.19
N VAL A 14 6.75 14.56 2.43
CA VAL A 14 7.73 13.58 2.94
C VAL A 14 7.09 12.23 3.29
N PHE A 15 5.86 12.22 3.80
CA PHE A 15 5.19 11.00 4.27
C PHE A 15 4.14 10.46 3.28
N ALA A 16 3.86 11.16 2.18
CA ALA A 16 3.06 10.59 1.11
C ALA A 16 3.83 9.42 0.47
N PRO A 17 3.16 8.29 0.22
CA PRO A 17 3.74 7.22 -0.56
C PRO A 17 4.09 7.74 -1.96
N THR A 18 5.21 7.27 -2.49
CA THR A 18 5.62 7.63 -3.86
C THR A 18 4.74 6.91 -4.88
N ARG A 19 4.79 7.34 -6.15
CA ARG A 19 4.10 6.62 -7.24
C ARG A 19 4.54 5.16 -7.34
N GLU A 20 5.81 4.88 -7.07
CA GLU A 20 6.36 3.53 -7.09
C GLU A 20 5.82 2.68 -5.93
N ASP A 21 5.65 3.26 -4.75
CA ASP A 21 4.99 2.60 -3.62
C ASP A 21 3.53 2.27 -3.92
N LEU A 22 2.82 3.17 -4.60
CA LEU A 22 1.43 2.94 -5.02
C LEU A 22 1.33 1.84 -6.08
N ASP A 23 2.22 1.84 -7.08
CA ASP A 23 2.29 0.76 -8.07
C ASP A 23 2.57 -0.59 -7.41
N ARG A 24 3.54 -0.63 -6.48
CA ARG A 24 3.85 -1.83 -5.70
C ARG A 24 2.64 -2.32 -4.90
N CYS A 25 1.90 -1.40 -4.26
CA CYS A 25 0.67 -1.75 -3.55
C CYS A 25 -0.37 -2.36 -4.50
N ALA A 26 -0.55 -1.79 -5.70
CA ALA A 26 -1.49 -2.32 -6.69
C ALA A 26 -1.10 -3.74 -7.16
N ARG A 27 0.18 -3.97 -7.43
CA ARG A 27 0.71 -5.31 -7.78
C ARG A 27 0.52 -6.31 -6.65
N LEU A 28 0.75 -5.90 -5.40
CA LEU A 28 0.59 -6.76 -4.22
C LEU A 28 -0.87 -7.18 -4.03
N VAL A 29 -1.82 -6.26 -4.22
CA VAL A 29 -3.26 -6.55 -4.17
C VAL A 29 -3.64 -7.56 -5.25
N ALA A 30 -3.20 -7.35 -6.50
CA ALA A 30 -3.47 -8.28 -7.59
C ALA A 30 -2.88 -9.68 -7.36
N ALA A 31 -1.69 -9.75 -6.75
CA ALA A 31 -1.05 -11.00 -6.37
C ALA A 31 -1.83 -11.72 -5.27
N SER A 32 -2.26 -11.00 -4.22
CA SER A 32 -3.11 -11.54 -3.14
C SER A 32 -4.44 -12.04 -3.68
N GLU A 33 -5.13 -11.27 -4.53
CA GLU A 33 -6.40 -11.72 -5.14
C GLU A 33 -6.24 -13.00 -5.96
N SER A 34 -5.07 -13.19 -6.57
CA SER A 34 -4.75 -14.42 -7.30
C SER A 34 -4.51 -15.60 -6.35
N ALA A 35 -3.74 -15.39 -5.28
CA ALA A 35 -3.51 -16.42 -4.26
C ALA A 35 -4.79 -16.80 -3.50
N GLN A 36 -5.69 -15.84 -3.24
CA GLN A 36 -7.00 -16.10 -2.64
C GLN A 36 -7.86 -17.04 -3.51
N ARG A 37 -7.83 -16.89 -4.84
CA ARG A 37 -8.53 -17.81 -5.76
C ARG A 37 -7.99 -19.23 -5.66
N ASP A 38 -6.69 -19.37 -5.42
CA ASP A 38 -6.03 -20.66 -5.26
C ASP A 38 -6.11 -21.20 -3.82
N SER A 39 -6.83 -20.52 -2.91
CA SER A 39 -6.92 -20.82 -1.47
C SER A 39 -5.55 -20.85 -0.75
N ILE A 40 -4.60 -20.06 -1.25
CA ILE A 40 -3.25 -19.90 -0.69
C ILE A 40 -3.25 -18.68 0.22
N GLY A 41 -3.14 -18.89 1.53
CA GLY A 41 -3.20 -17.82 2.54
C GLY A 41 -1.94 -16.95 2.66
N ALA A 42 -0.83 -17.35 2.07
CA ALA A 42 0.40 -16.58 2.04
C ALA A 42 1.20 -16.86 0.76
N LEU A 43 1.65 -15.81 0.09
CA LEU A 43 2.41 -15.90 -1.16
C LEU A 43 3.75 -15.16 -1.03
N THR A 44 4.72 -15.52 -1.86
CA THR A 44 5.98 -14.77 -1.92
C THR A 44 5.88 -13.70 -2.99
N PHE A 45 5.98 -12.43 -2.60
CA PHE A 45 5.99 -11.27 -3.49
C PHE A 45 7.25 -10.45 -3.26
N GLU A 46 8.03 -10.21 -4.32
CA GLU A 46 9.31 -9.49 -4.25
C GLU A 46 10.29 -10.06 -3.20
N GLY A 47 10.31 -11.39 -3.06
CA GLY A 47 11.17 -12.08 -2.09
C GLY A 47 10.72 -11.96 -0.62
N ARG A 48 9.54 -11.39 -0.36
CA ARG A 48 8.94 -11.31 0.98
C ARG A 48 7.67 -12.15 1.05
N LEU A 49 7.44 -12.74 2.21
CA LEU A 49 6.16 -13.40 2.51
C LEU A 49 5.11 -12.30 2.68
N VAL A 50 4.04 -12.41 1.90
CA VAL A 50 2.90 -11.52 1.91
C VAL A 50 1.65 -12.33 2.23
N ASP A 51 0.90 -11.86 3.21
CA ASP A 51 -0.36 -12.42 3.65
C ASP A 51 -1.53 -11.47 3.32
N GLU A 52 -2.75 -11.90 3.63
CA GLU A 52 -3.95 -11.12 3.38
C GLU A 52 -3.98 -9.78 4.12
N VAL A 53 -3.41 -9.69 5.33
CA VAL A 53 -3.38 -8.45 6.12
C VAL A 53 -2.49 -7.41 5.45
N MET A 54 -1.38 -7.84 4.85
CA MET A 54 -0.54 -6.96 4.03
C MET A 54 -1.28 -6.47 2.78
N ALA A 55 -2.11 -7.31 2.16
CA ALA A 55 -2.91 -6.94 1.00
C ALA A 55 -4.02 -5.94 1.36
N GLU A 56 -4.72 -6.15 2.47
CA GLU A 56 -5.70 -5.19 3.01
C GLU A 56 -5.07 -3.83 3.29
N THR A 57 -3.87 -3.82 3.89
CA THR A 57 -3.12 -2.58 4.13
C THR A 57 -2.80 -1.86 2.82
N ALA A 58 -2.33 -2.59 1.80
CA ALA A 58 -2.07 -2.03 0.48
C ALA A 58 -3.35 -1.48 -0.19
N ARG A 59 -4.49 -2.17 -0.07
CA ARG A 59 -5.81 -1.65 -0.53
C ARG A 59 -6.17 -0.35 0.16
N ALA A 60 -5.97 -0.25 1.49
CA ALA A 60 -6.27 0.96 2.25
C ALA A 60 -5.38 2.15 1.83
N VAL A 61 -4.09 1.90 1.57
CA VAL A 61 -3.17 2.93 1.04
C VAL A 61 -3.62 3.39 -0.35
N LEU A 62 -3.97 2.47 -1.24
CA LEU A 62 -4.49 2.80 -2.58
C LEU A 62 -5.81 3.57 -2.52
N ALA A 63 -6.73 3.21 -1.63
CA ALA A 63 -7.99 3.93 -1.46
C ALA A 63 -7.77 5.37 -0.95
N ARG A 64 -6.79 5.57 -0.06
CA ARG A 64 -6.46 6.88 0.51
C ARG A 64 -5.70 7.80 -0.45
N HIS A 65 -4.92 7.24 -1.37
CA HIS A 65 -4.02 8.00 -2.26
C HIS A 65 -4.37 7.89 -3.75
N GLY A 66 -5.30 7.01 -4.13
CA GLY A 66 -5.80 6.83 -5.50
C GLY A 66 -6.93 7.78 -5.89
N HIS A 67 -7.45 8.56 -4.95
CA HIS A 67 -8.32 9.70 -5.21
C HIS A 67 -7.48 10.98 -5.29
N GLY A 68 -6.89 11.21 -6.47
CA GLY A 68 -6.30 12.49 -6.86
C GLY A 68 -7.19 13.19 -7.87
#